data_AF-A0DSL1-F1
#
_entry.id   AF-A0DSL1-F1
#
_cell.length_a   1.000
_cell.length_b   1.000
_cell.length_c   1.000
_cell.angle_alpha   90.00
_cell.angle_beta   90.00
_cell.angle_gamma   90.00
#
_symmetry.space_group_name_H-M   'P 1'
#
loop_
_entity.id
_entity.type
_entity.pdbx_description
1 polymer ?
#
loop_
_entity_poly.entity_id
_entity_poly.type
_entity_poly.pdbx_seq_one_letter_code
_entity_poly.pdbx_strand_id
1 'polypeptide(L)'
;MQQQQQLAPAYEKCPKHGINDIVLFCLHDQCREPLCKECCKLHIQWHNQLGTPPYIDTIDSVREMLFNDVHNLKVKFEEEREILHHFSDGEHSQLIKTIHGKIEQVKKNLHQLVNDYCNDLEKEVQKRIHQHKAAHPGEKKELHHKLNTVINQLDLQEKGLQSQKYIKACLVVISEEKDHDLEGLSLDIDNALKHYLENIFDICIHNDKFQKINDALNEYVEIHQVNLGEELEYYTQQIRENKKATGIQQLQQQQQYQSKQITKKQDINPPITQTLPQSKLIYQSIYDTPHNQLNIHSSLQQSRAGASSKSYETRLQQNNEKLKQFYG
;
A
#
# COMPACT_ATOMS: atom_id res chain seq x y z
N MET A 1 34.61 -5.94 -50.30
CA MET A 1 33.39 -6.77 -50.46
C MET A 1 33.83 -8.16 -50.90
N GLN A 2 33.87 -9.12 -49.99
CA GLN A 2 34.15 -10.52 -50.33
C GLN A 2 32.85 -11.11 -50.89
N GLN A 3 32.85 -11.50 -52.17
CA GLN A 3 31.79 -12.33 -52.73
C GLN A 3 31.85 -13.69 -52.03
N GLN A 4 30.87 -13.97 -51.17
CA GLN A 4 30.63 -15.33 -50.70
C GLN A 4 30.29 -16.18 -51.92
N GLN A 5 31.21 -17.08 -52.30
CA GLN A 5 30.93 -18.16 -53.23
C GLN A 5 29.81 -19.02 -52.63
N GLN A 6 28.59 -18.90 -53.14
CA GLN A 6 27.51 -19.81 -52.81
C GLN A 6 27.84 -21.18 -53.40
N LEU A 7 28.19 -22.12 -52.53
CA LEU A 7 28.27 -23.53 -52.88
C LEU A 7 26.90 -23.97 -53.44
N ALA A 8 26.92 -24.64 -54.59
CA ALA A 8 25.72 -25.20 -55.18
C ALA A 8 25.00 -26.12 -54.17
N PRO A 9 23.66 -26.07 -54.07
CA PRO A 9 22.93 -26.92 -53.14
C PRO A 9 23.15 -28.39 -53.49
N ALA A 10 23.68 -29.16 -52.54
CA ALA A 10 23.79 -30.60 -52.65
C ALA A 10 22.43 -31.22 -52.31
N TYR A 11 21.77 -31.83 -53.29
CA TYR A 11 20.50 -32.54 -53.08
C TYR A 11 20.73 -33.92 -52.47
N GLU A 12 19.77 -34.39 -51.68
CA GLU A 12 19.80 -35.73 -51.08
C GLU A 12 19.44 -36.81 -52.11
N LYS A 13 20.09 -37.97 -52.01
CA LYS A 13 19.81 -39.12 -52.87
C LYS A 13 18.53 -39.83 -52.45
N CYS A 14 17.74 -40.25 -53.44
CA CYS A 14 16.52 -41.01 -53.18
C CYS A 14 16.85 -42.40 -52.61
N PRO A 15 16.21 -42.81 -51.50
CA PRO A 15 16.48 -44.11 -50.88
C PRO A 15 16.05 -45.29 -51.75
N LYS A 16 15.06 -45.11 -52.63
CA LYS A 16 14.58 -46.13 -53.58
C LYS A 16 15.38 -46.13 -54.90
N HIS A 17 15.93 -44.99 -55.28
CA HIS A 17 16.64 -44.80 -56.54
C HIS A 17 17.96 -44.07 -56.28
N GLY A 18 18.97 -44.78 -55.77
CA GLY A 18 20.22 -44.18 -55.25
C GLY A 18 21.03 -43.32 -56.24
N ILE A 19 20.72 -43.37 -57.54
CA ILE A 19 21.32 -42.51 -58.56
C ILE A 19 20.62 -41.13 -58.60
N ASN A 20 19.33 -41.09 -58.35
CA ASN A 20 18.48 -39.91 -58.53
C ASN A 20 18.42 -39.03 -57.28
N ASP A 21 18.47 -37.73 -57.48
CA ASP A 21 18.28 -36.73 -56.43
C ASP A 21 16.78 -36.51 -56.15
N ILE A 22 16.47 -36.19 -54.88
CA ILE A 22 15.17 -35.70 -54.46
C ILE A 22 15.06 -34.23 -54.89
N VAL A 23 14.15 -33.96 -55.81
CA VAL A 23 13.98 -32.61 -56.41
C VAL A 23 12.54 -32.14 -56.41
N LEU A 24 11.59 -33.00 -56.04
CA LEU A 24 10.16 -32.70 -55.98
C LEU A 24 9.62 -33.03 -54.58
N PHE A 25 8.48 -32.45 -54.21
CA PHE A 25 7.79 -32.70 -52.95
C PHE A 25 6.27 -32.66 -53.18
N CYS A 26 5.55 -33.66 -52.69
CA CYS A 26 4.09 -33.67 -52.73
C CYS A 26 3.54 -32.90 -51.53
N LEU A 27 2.82 -31.81 -51.78
CA LEU A 27 2.21 -30.92 -50.80
C LEU A 27 0.79 -31.33 -50.39
N HIS A 28 0.25 -32.44 -50.90
CA HIS A 28 -1.06 -32.93 -50.47
C HIS A 28 -1.03 -33.28 -48.97
N ASP A 29 -2.01 -32.80 -48.21
CA ASP A 29 -1.98 -32.80 -46.73
C ASP A 29 -1.76 -34.17 -46.09
N GLN A 30 -2.34 -35.21 -46.69
CA GLN A 30 -2.23 -36.60 -46.21
C GLN A 30 -0.97 -37.33 -46.72
N CYS A 31 -0.19 -36.71 -47.61
CA CYS A 31 0.97 -37.34 -48.25
C CYS A 31 2.29 -36.78 -47.74
N ARG A 32 2.57 -35.49 -48.01
CA ARG A 32 3.80 -34.78 -47.61
C ARG A 32 5.09 -35.57 -47.85
N GLU A 33 5.24 -36.17 -49.03
CA GLU A 33 6.38 -37.05 -49.35
C GLU A 33 7.40 -36.34 -50.28
N PRO A 34 8.72 -36.45 -49.99
CA PRO A 34 9.78 -36.02 -50.90
C PRO A 34 10.00 -37.04 -52.03
N LEU A 35 10.14 -36.55 -53.26
CA LEU A 35 10.13 -37.38 -54.47
C LEU A 35 11.34 -37.08 -55.37
N CYS A 36 11.97 -38.14 -55.87
CA CYS A 36 12.81 -38.04 -57.07
C CYS A 36 11.95 -38.16 -58.33
N LYS A 37 12.55 -37.90 -59.51
CA LYS A 37 11.83 -37.92 -60.80
C LYS A 37 11.13 -39.27 -61.09
N GLU A 38 11.72 -40.39 -60.69
CA GLU A 38 11.12 -41.71 -60.90
C GLU A 38 10.02 -42.03 -59.87
N CYS A 39 10.25 -41.70 -58.59
CA CYS A 39 9.21 -41.82 -57.55
C CYS A 39 7.97 -40.99 -57.89
N CYS A 40 8.15 -39.78 -58.44
CA CYS A 40 7.05 -38.88 -58.80
C CYS A 40 6.05 -39.50 -59.78
N LYS A 41 6.53 -40.25 -60.79
CA LYS A 41 5.65 -40.91 -61.78
C LYS A 41 4.72 -41.93 -61.10
N LEU A 42 5.29 -42.77 -60.23
CA LEU A 42 4.53 -43.77 -59.47
C LEU A 42 3.58 -43.10 -58.47
N HIS A 43 4.04 -42.02 -57.85
CA HIS A 43 3.29 -41.26 -56.86
C HIS A 43 2.03 -40.60 -57.45
N ILE A 44 2.14 -40.02 -58.65
CA ILE A 44 1.00 -39.45 -59.38
C ILE A 44 -0.03 -40.54 -59.72
N GLN A 45 0.43 -41.73 -60.17
CA GLN A 45 -0.47 -42.85 -60.45
C GLN A 45 -1.23 -43.29 -59.19
N TRP A 46 -0.54 -43.34 -58.05
CA TRP A 46 -1.16 -43.67 -56.77
C TRP A 46 -2.23 -42.64 -56.36
N HIS A 47 -1.94 -41.34 -56.45
CA HIS A 47 -2.92 -40.28 -56.20
C HIS A 47 -4.17 -40.42 -57.09
N ASN A 48 -3.97 -40.69 -58.38
CA ASN A 48 -5.05 -40.89 -59.34
C ASN A 48 -5.90 -42.14 -59.01
N GLN A 49 -5.30 -43.23 -58.54
CA GLN A 49 -6.02 -44.43 -58.10
C GLN A 49 -6.87 -44.17 -56.86
N LEU A 50 -6.39 -43.30 -55.97
CA LEU A 50 -7.14 -42.85 -54.79
C LEU A 50 -8.18 -41.77 -55.10
N GLY A 51 -8.27 -41.30 -56.35
CA GLY A 51 -9.17 -40.20 -56.73
C GLY A 51 -8.78 -38.86 -56.11
N THR A 52 -7.52 -38.67 -55.73
CA THR A 52 -7.00 -37.42 -55.15
C THR A 52 -6.06 -36.73 -56.12
N PRO A 53 -6.11 -35.39 -56.26
CA PRO A 53 -5.18 -34.68 -57.14
C PRO A 53 -3.79 -34.61 -56.50
N PRO A 54 -2.71 -34.95 -57.22
CA PRO A 54 -1.35 -34.71 -56.73
C PRO A 54 -1.03 -33.22 -56.79
N TYR A 55 -0.61 -32.63 -55.66
CA TYR A 55 -0.09 -31.27 -55.61
C TYR A 55 1.42 -31.34 -55.42
N ILE A 56 2.19 -31.23 -56.50
CA ILE A 56 3.65 -31.44 -56.47
C ILE A 56 4.35 -30.15 -56.87
N ASP A 57 5.35 -29.77 -56.10
CA ASP A 57 6.23 -28.64 -56.39
C ASP A 57 7.70 -29.08 -56.27
N THR A 58 8.62 -28.21 -56.70
CA THR A 58 10.06 -28.38 -56.52
C THR A 58 10.46 -28.25 -55.06
N ILE A 59 11.48 -29.00 -54.65
CA ILE A 59 12.00 -28.98 -53.27
C ILE A 59 12.46 -27.57 -52.86
N ASP A 60 12.98 -26.77 -53.80
CA ASP A 60 13.43 -25.41 -53.55
C ASP A 60 12.26 -24.46 -53.26
N SER A 61 11.18 -24.53 -54.05
CA SER A 61 9.95 -23.75 -53.82
C SER A 61 9.35 -24.08 -52.44
N VAL A 62 9.22 -25.37 -52.12
CA VAL A 62 8.71 -25.83 -50.82
C VAL A 62 9.62 -25.37 -49.68
N ARG A 63 10.94 -25.43 -49.86
CA ARG A 63 11.90 -24.94 -48.86
C ARG A 63 11.75 -23.44 -48.62
N GLU A 64 11.61 -22.64 -49.67
CA GLU A 64 11.40 -21.19 -49.54
C GLU A 64 10.09 -20.86 -48.83
N MET A 65 9.01 -21.57 -49.19
CA MET A 65 7.71 -21.45 -48.51
C MET A 65 7.83 -21.77 -47.01
N LEU A 66 8.40 -22.93 -46.66
CA LEU A 66 8.58 -23.34 -45.27
C LEU A 66 9.51 -22.41 -44.50
N PHE A 67 10.55 -21.89 -45.15
CA PHE A 67 11.45 -20.90 -44.56
C PHE A 67 10.68 -19.61 -44.19
N ASN A 68 9.84 -19.11 -45.10
CA ASN A 68 9.00 -17.95 -44.86
C ASN A 68 8.00 -18.21 -43.72
N ASP A 69 7.37 -19.38 -43.67
CA ASP A 69 6.44 -19.75 -42.61
C ASP A 69 7.13 -19.79 -41.24
N VAL A 70 8.29 -20.45 -41.15
CA VAL A 70 9.09 -20.51 -39.91
C VAL A 70 9.57 -19.12 -39.51
N HIS A 71 10.00 -18.30 -40.47
CA HIS A 71 10.43 -16.93 -40.21
C HIS A 71 9.29 -16.08 -39.66
N ASN A 72 8.10 -16.14 -40.28
CA ASN A 72 6.91 -15.42 -39.83
C ASN A 72 6.49 -15.86 -38.42
N LEU A 73 6.55 -17.17 -38.14
CA LEU A 73 6.24 -17.70 -36.81
C LEU A 73 7.25 -17.22 -35.77
N LYS A 74 8.54 -17.21 -36.10
CA LYS A 74 9.59 -16.67 -35.23
C LYS A 74 9.34 -15.20 -34.90
N VAL A 75 9.02 -14.37 -35.90
CA VAL A 75 8.71 -12.94 -35.69
C VAL A 75 7.53 -12.76 -34.74
N LYS A 76 6.45 -13.54 -34.91
CA LYS A 76 5.30 -13.54 -33.99
C LYS A 76 5.68 -13.92 -32.56
N PHE A 77 6.50 -14.97 -32.38
CA PHE A 77 6.95 -15.34 -31.04
C PHE A 77 7.89 -14.31 -30.41
N GLU A 78 8.70 -13.60 -31.22
CA GLU A 78 9.52 -12.49 -30.73
C GLU A 78 8.65 -11.29 -30.30
N GLU A 79 7.53 -11.02 -30.97
CA GLU A 79 6.52 -10.05 -30.53
C GLU A 79 5.90 -10.43 -29.18
N GLU A 80 5.41 -11.65 -29.05
CA GLU A 80 4.81 -12.13 -27.79
C GLU A 80 5.84 -12.13 -26.64
N ARG A 81 7.10 -12.46 -26.91
CA ARG A 81 8.18 -12.37 -25.93
C ARG A 81 8.47 -10.93 -25.50
N GLU A 82 8.40 -9.98 -26.43
CA GLU A 82 8.63 -8.55 -26.15
C GLU A 82 7.49 -7.96 -25.31
N ILE A 83 6.24 -8.37 -25.57
CA ILE A 83 5.08 -8.08 -24.72
C ILE A 83 5.34 -8.64 -23.31
N LEU A 84 5.72 -9.90 -23.19
CA LEU A 84 5.97 -10.54 -21.89
C LEU A 84 7.10 -9.86 -21.10
N HIS A 85 8.17 -9.42 -21.78
CA HIS A 85 9.27 -8.70 -21.12
C HIS A 85 8.86 -7.34 -20.55
N HIS A 86 7.88 -6.64 -21.16
CA HIS A 86 7.37 -5.39 -20.59
C HIS A 86 6.73 -5.60 -19.21
N PHE A 87 6.05 -6.74 -19.00
CA PHE A 87 5.41 -7.07 -17.72
C PHE A 87 6.37 -7.70 -16.70
N SER A 88 7.48 -8.30 -17.13
CA SER A 88 8.34 -9.13 -16.27
C SER A 88 9.20 -8.33 -15.28
N ASP A 89 9.86 -7.24 -15.70
CA ASP A 89 11.11 -6.85 -15.02
C ASP A 89 11.20 -5.42 -14.45
N GLY A 90 10.39 -4.45 -14.92
CA GLY A 90 10.58 -3.03 -14.57
C GLY A 90 9.47 -2.41 -13.74
N GLU A 91 8.23 -2.52 -14.22
CA GLU A 91 7.10 -1.75 -13.70
C GLU A 91 6.56 -2.31 -12.38
N HIS A 92 6.58 -3.63 -12.21
CA HIS A 92 6.19 -4.26 -10.94
C HIS A 92 7.08 -3.83 -9.77
N SER A 93 8.38 -3.65 -9.98
CA SER A 93 9.29 -3.22 -8.91
C SER A 93 8.98 -1.79 -8.44
N GLN A 94 8.69 -0.87 -9.36
CA GLN A 94 8.34 0.51 -9.01
C GLN A 94 6.94 0.60 -8.40
N LEU A 95 5.95 -0.12 -8.95
CA LEU A 95 4.61 -0.17 -8.39
C LEU A 95 4.61 -0.74 -6.96
N ILE A 96 5.35 -1.83 -6.73
CA ILE A 96 5.52 -2.43 -5.40
C ILE A 96 6.16 -1.42 -4.44
N LYS A 97 7.20 -0.69 -4.87
CA LYS A 97 7.81 0.38 -4.05
C LYS A 97 6.82 1.49 -3.73
N THR A 98 6.00 1.91 -4.68
CA THR A 98 4.95 2.91 -4.47
C THR A 98 3.90 2.43 -3.47
N ILE A 99 3.45 1.17 -3.58
CA ILE A 99 2.51 0.56 -2.63
C ILE A 99 3.14 0.51 -1.23
N HIS A 100 4.39 0.07 -1.10
CA HIS A 100 5.11 0.09 0.17
C HIS A 100 5.24 1.50 0.74
N GLY A 101 5.51 2.50 -0.11
CA GLY A 101 5.56 3.90 0.26
C GLY A 101 4.22 4.41 0.83
N LYS A 102 3.09 4.05 0.18
CA LYS A 102 1.74 4.38 0.68
C LYS A 102 1.45 3.71 2.02
N ILE A 103 1.81 2.45 2.20
CA ILE A 103 1.65 1.73 3.48
C ILE A 103 2.46 2.40 4.59
N GLU A 104 3.71 2.75 4.33
CA GLU A 104 4.55 3.46 5.30
C GLU A 104 4.01 4.85 5.64
N GLN A 105 3.44 5.56 4.66
CA GLN A 105 2.78 6.84 4.90
C GLN A 105 1.53 6.69 5.78
N VAL A 106 0.67 5.70 5.49
CA VAL A 106 -0.50 5.37 6.32
C VAL A 106 -0.08 5.11 7.76
N LYS A 107 0.94 4.27 7.96
CA LYS A 107 1.48 3.95 9.29
C LYS A 107 1.97 5.18 10.04
N LYS A 108 2.74 6.06 9.38
CA LYS A 108 3.22 7.32 9.98
C LYS A 108 2.06 8.23 10.38
N ASN A 109 1.06 8.38 9.50
CA ASN A 109 -0.11 9.22 9.77
C ASN A 109 -0.93 8.70 10.95
N LEU A 110 -1.16 7.37 11.02
CA LEU A 110 -1.90 6.76 12.12
C LEU A 110 -1.16 6.89 13.46
N HIS A 111 0.16 6.65 13.48
CA HIS A 111 0.96 6.88 14.69
C HIS A 111 0.91 8.34 15.13
N GLN A 112 1.02 9.29 14.19
CA GLN A 112 0.94 10.71 14.50
C GLN A 112 -0.42 11.07 15.12
N LEU A 113 -1.52 10.60 14.51
CA LEU A 113 -2.87 10.84 15.00
C LEU A 113 -3.08 10.29 16.42
N VAL A 114 -2.59 9.08 16.70
CA VAL A 114 -2.66 8.47 18.04
C VAL A 114 -1.86 9.30 19.05
N ASN A 115 -0.65 9.73 18.70
CA ASN A 115 0.18 10.56 19.57
C ASN A 115 -0.47 11.90 19.86
N ASP A 116 -1.03 12.56 18.85
CA ASP A 116 -1.71 13.85 19.00
C ASP A 116 -2.93 13.72 19.92
N TYR A 117 -3.73 12.67 19.75
CA TYR A 117 -4.85 12.38 20.64
C TYR A 117 -4.41 12.15 22.09
N CYS A 118 -3.37 11.33 22.32
CA CYS A 118 -2.83 11.09 23.66
C CYS A 118 -2.31 12.38 24.31
N ASN A 119 -1.58 13.21 23.56
CA ASN A 119 -1.08 14.50 24.04
C ASN A 119 -2.23 15.44 24.43
N ASP A 120 -3.31 15.47 23.65
CA ASP A 120 -4.47 16.30 23.96
C ASP A 120 -5.26 15.77 25.18
N LEU A 121 -5.36 14.45 25.32
CA LEU A 121 -5.91 13.82 26.52
C LEU A 121 -5.08 14.16 27.76
N GLU A 122 -3.75 14.11 27.67
CA GLU A 122 -2.85 14.50 28.76
C GLU A 122 -3.03 15.97 29.15
N LYS A 123 -3.12 16.88 28.17
CA LYS A 123 -3.40 18.30 28.44
C LYS A 123 -4.73 18.50 29.14
N GLU A 124 -5.78 17.79 28.72
CA GLU A 124 -7.09 17.87 29.35
C GLU A 124 -7.06 17.32 30.79
N VAL A 125 -6.36 16.21 31.02
CA VAL A 125 -6.13 15.67 32.38
C VAL A 125 -5.37 16.68 33.24
N GLN A 126 -4.28 17.25 32.73
CA GLN A 126 -3.50 18.28 33.45
C GLN A 126 -4.35 19.52 33.76
N LYS A 127 -5.20 19.95 32.82
CA LYS A 127 -6.13 21.05 33.03
C LYS A 127 -7.13 20.74 34.13
N ARG A 128 -7.69 19.52 34.18
CA ARG A 128 -8.58 19.09 35.27
C ARG A 128 -7.86 19.01 36.61
N ILE A 129 -6.63 18.50 36.66
CA ILE A 129 -5.80 18.52 37.88
C ILE A 129 -5.58 19.97 38.32
N HIS A 130 -5.28 20.86 37.39
CA HIS A 130 -5.06 22.27 37.70
C HIS A 130 -6.32 22.95 38.22
N GLN A 131 -7.47 22.73 37.57
CA GLN A 131 -8.77 23.23 38.02
C GLN A 131 -9.12 22.72 39.41
N HIS A 132 -8.87 21.43 39.69
CA HIS A 132 -9.06 20.86 41.02
C HIS A 132 -8.15 21.53 42.06
N LYS A 133 -6.87 21.77 41.74
CA LYS A 133 -5.94 22.47 42.64
C LYS A 133 -6.31 23.93 42.86
N ALA A 134 -6.83 24.60 41.82
CA ALA A 134 -7.21 26.00 41.84
C ALA A 134 -8.57 26.26 42.48
N ALA A 135 -9.45 25.25 42.55
CA ALA A 135 -10.77 25.38 43.18
C ALA A 135 -10.63 25.67 44.69
N HIS A 136 -9.61 25.10 45.36
CA HIS A 136 -9.41 25.27 46.80
C HIS A 136 -7.95 25.50 47.18
N PRO A 137 -7.40 26.67 46.83
CA PRO A 137 -6.03 27.01 47.18
C PRO A 137 -5.95 27.28 48.67
N GLY A 138 -5.51 26.29 49.43
CA GLY A 138 -5.17 26.48 50.85
C GLY A 138 -6.19 25.95 51.85
N GLU A 139 -7.33 25.41 51.42
CA GLU A 139 -8.31 24.75 52.32
C GLU A 139 -7.63 23.67 53.17
N LYS A 140 -6.82 22.79 52.55
CA LYS A 140 -5.98 21.82 53.27
C LYS A 140 -5.04 22.49 54.27
N LYS A 141 -4.39 23.60 53.92
CA LYS A 141 -3.42 24.28 54.79
C LYS A 141 -4.12 24.95 55.98
N GLU A 142 -5.27 25.56 55.75
CA GLU A 142 -6.09 26.21 56.77
C GLU A 142 -6.62 25.17 57.76
N LEU A 143 -7.19 24.07 57.27
CA LEU A 143 -7.67 22.97 58.10
C LEU A 143 -6.54 22.37 58.95
N HIS A 144 -5.36 22.19 58.36
CA HIS A 144 -4.18 21.70 59.08
C HIS A 144 -3.69 22.68 60.15
N HIS A 145 -3.81 23.99 59.89
CA HIS A 145 -3.47 25.03 60.85
C HIS A 145 -4.48 25.08 62.01
N LYS A 146 -5.78 24.99 61.72
CA LYS A 146 -6.86 24.87 62.73
C LYS A 146 -6.63 23.65 63.62
N LEU A 147 -6.40 22.46 63.04
CA LEU A 147 -6.08 21.23 63.76
C LEU A 147 -4.85 21.37 64.66
N ASN A 148 -3.75 21.90 64.12
CA ASN A 148 -2.53 22.11 64.91
C ASN A 148 -2.74 23.11 66.06
N THR A 149 -3.61 24.11 65.87
CA THR A 149 -3.94 25.08 66.93
C THR A 149 -4.68 24.40 68.07
N VAL A 150 -5.69 23.58 67.77
CA VAL A 150 -6.43 22.79 68.76
C VAL A 150 -5.51 21.80 69.48
N ILE A 151 -4.67 21.07 68.75
CA ILE A 151 -3.69 20.13 69.34
C ILE A 151 -2.76 20.87 70.31
N ASN A 152 -2.19 22.01 69.90
CA ASN A 152 -1.29 22.78 70.76
C ASN A 152 -2.00 23.32 72.02
N GLN A 153 -3.28 23.71 71.91
CA GLN A 153 -4.08 24.12 73.07
C GLN A 153 -4.28 22.96 74.04
N LEU A 154 -4.64 21.78 73.53
CA LEU A 154 -4.79 20.56 74.34
C LEU A 154 -3.47 20.16 75.01
N ASP A 155 -2.34 20.21 74.30
CA ASP A 155 -1.01 19.94 74.86
C ASP A 155 -0.65 20.91 76.00
N LEU A 156 -0.99 22.20 75.86
CA LEU A 156 -0.75 23.20 76.90
C LEU A 156 -1.61 22.92 78.15
N GLN A 157 -2.86 22.51 77.95
CA GLN A 157 -3.76 22.15 79.04
C GLN A 157 -3.32 20.88 79.75
N GLU A 158 -2.90 19.86 79.00
CA GLU A 158 -2.34 18.63 79.56
C GLU A 158 -1.11 18.93 80.44
N LYS A 159 -0.15 19.71 79.91
CA LYS A 159 1.02 20.15 80.69
C LYS A 159 0.64 20.98 81.92
N GLY A 160 -0.39 21.82 81.80
CA GLY A 160 -0.94 22.60 82.91
C GLY A 160 -1.49 21.71 84.03
N LEU A 161 -2.22 20.66 83.68
CA LEU A 161 -2.77 19.66 84.60
C LEU A 161 -1.68 18.80 85.25
N GLN A 162 -0.58 18.54 84.55
CA GLN A 162 0.59 17.83 85.09
C GLN A 162 1.49 18.71 86.00
N SER A 163 1.26 20.03 86.02
CA SER A 163 2.09 20.97 86.78
C SER A 163 1.76 21.00 88.28
N GLN A 164 2.70 21.48 89.11
CA GLN A 164 2.46 21.69 90.55
C GLN A 164 1.31 22.68 90.86
N LYS A 165 0.88 23.48 89.89
CA LYS A 165 -0.22 24.46 90.01
C LYS A 165 -1.51 23.99 89.29
N TYR A 166 -1.76 22.67 89.30
CA TYR A 166 -2.84 22.02 88.54
C TYR A 166 -4.25 22.55 88.82
N ILE A 167 -4.57 23.05 90.03
CA ILE A 167 -5.92 23.53 90.39
C ILE A 167 -6.44 24.60 89.41
N LYS A 168 -5.57 25.52 88.98
CA LYS A 168 -5.94 26.55 88.00
C LYS A 168 -6.21 25.96 86.62
N ALA A 169 -5.44 24.95 86.22
CA ALA A 169 -5.64 24.25 84.95
C ALA A 169 -6.95 23.44 84.96
N CYS A 170 -7.30 22.80 86.07
CA CYS A 170 -8.59 22.11 86.23
C CYS A 170 -9.77 23.08 86.05
N LEU A 171 -9.69 24.28 86.63
CA LEU A 171 -10.74 25.29 86.47
C LEU A 171 -10.89 25.72 85.01
N VAL A 172 -9.79 25.97 84.30
CA VAL A 172 -9.80 26.33 82.87
C VAL A 172 -10.45 25.24 82.03
N VAL A 173 -10.05 23.97 82.23
CA VAL A 173 -10.58 22.83 81.46
C VAL A 173 -12.08 22.60 81.72
N ILE A 174 -12.55 22.78 82.95
CA ILE A 174 -13.97 22.63 83.29
C ILE A 174 -14.80 23.83 82.77
N SER A 175 -14.20 25.02 82.69
CA SER A 175 -14.89 26.23 82.26
C SER A 175 -14.96 26.44 80.75
N GLU A 176 -14.13 25.75 79.97
CA GLU A 176 -14.14 25.84 78.51
C GLU A 176 -15.18 24.90 77.90
N GLU A 177 -16.13 25.46 77.14
CA GLU A 177 -17.02 24.68 76.26
C GLU A 177 -16.26 24.23 75.02
N LYS A 178 -15.67 23.04 75.07
CA LYS A 178 -14.87 22.48 73.96
C LYS A 178 -15.68 21.79 72.87
N ASP A 179 -16.91 21.40 73.20
CA ASP A 179 -17.73 20.57 72.33
C ASP A 179 -18.16 21.32 71.06
N HIS A 180 -18.44 22.62 71.15
CA HIS A 180 -18.83 23.44 70.00
C HIS A 180 -17.71 23.67 68.98
N ASP A 181 -16.47 23.86 69.42
CA ASP A 181 -15.32 24.07 68.53
C ASP A 181 -14.90 22.76 67.83
N LEU A 182 -15.05 21.61 68.52
CA LEU A 182 -14.77 20.28 67.97
C LEU A 182 -15.80 19.87 66.92
N GLU A 183 -17.09 20.11 67.17
CA GLU A 183 -18.16 19.83 66.20
C GLU A 183 -18.00 20.69 64.93
N GLY A 184 -17.68 21.97 65.09
CA GLY A 184 -17.42 22.87 63.96
C GLY A 184 -16.21 22.41 63.13
N LEU A 185 -15.11 22.02 63.79
CA LEU A 185 -13.92 21.52 63.10
C LEU A 185 -14.16 20.17 62.39
N SER A 186 -14.93 19.27 63.01
CA SER A 186 -15.31 18.00 62.39
C SER A 186 -16.13 18.23 61.12
N LEU A 187 -17.09 19.17 61.17
CA LEU A 187 -17.90 19.54 60.00
C LEU A 187 -17.04 20.16 58.88
N ASP A 188 -16.08 21.03 59.22
CA ASP A 188 -15.12 21.58 58.26
C ASP A 188 -14.29 20.46 57.59
N ILE A 189 -13.85 19.45 58.35
CA ILE A 189 -13.11 18.29 57.82
C ILE A 189 -13.99 17.47 56.89
N ASP A 190 -15.22 17.14 57.30
CA ASP A 190 -16.15 16.34 56.50
C ASP A 190 -16.52 17.04 55.19
N ASN A 191 -16.73 18.36 55.23
CA ASN A 191 -17.00 19.16 54.04
C ASN A 191 -15.81 19.15 53.08
N ALA A 192 -14.59 19.33 53.59
CA ALA A 192 -13.38 19.27 52.77
C ALA A 192 -13.18 17.88 52.16
N LEU A 193 -13.38 16.81 52.94
CA LEU A 193 -13.26 15.43 52.46
C LEU A 193 -14.31 15.10 51.39
N LYS A 194 -15.57 15.44 51.64
CA LYS A 194 -16.66 15.28 50.67
C LYS A 194 -16.33 15.99 49.38
N HIS A 195 -15.86 17.24 49.46
CA HIS A 195 -15.45 18.00 48.30
C HIS A 195 -14.30 17.31 47.53
N TYR A 196 -13.26 16.83 48.22
CA TYR A 196 -12.16 16.09 47.59
C TYR A 196 -12.65 14.82 46.86
N LEU A 197 -13.56 14.07 47.49
CA LEU A 197 -14.10 12.83 46.92
C LEU A 197 -15.04 13.09 45.74
N GLU A 198 -15.80 14.17 45.77
CA GLU A 198 -16.70 14.55 44.67
C GLU A 198 -15.95 15.01 43.41
N ASN A 199 -14.73 15.52 43.58
CA ASN A 199 -13.93 16.07 42.47
C ASN A 199 -12.81 15.13 42.00
N ILE A 200 -12.66 13.96 42.61
CA ILE A 200 -11.73 12.95 42.11
C ILE A 200 -12.25 12.41 40.78
N PHE A 201 -11.35 12.23 39.81
CA PHE A 201 -11.71 11.66 38.52
C PHE A 201 -10.76 10.52 38.18
N ASP A 202 -11.28 9.58 37.39
CA ASP A 202 -10.56 8.43 36.90
C ASP A 202 -10.65 8.39 35.38
N ILE A 203 -9.68 7.71 34.75
CA ILE A 203 -9.64 7.48 33.31
C ILE A 203 -10.08 6.03 33.07
N CYS A 204 -11.30 5.87 32.58
CA CYS A 204 -11.82 4.55 32.21
C CYS A 204 -11.41 4.18 30.77
N ILE A 205 -10.79 3.03 30.60
CA ILE A 205 -10.47 2.46 29.29
C ILE A 205 -11.60 1.52 28.87
N HIS A 206 -12.21 1.79 27.72
CA HIS A 206 -13.34 1.05 27.18
C HIS A 206 -12.91 0.13 26.03
N ASN A 207 -12.74 -1.16 26.30
CA ASN A 207 -12.30 -2.15 25.30
C ASN A 207 -13.30 -2.33 24.15
N ASP A 208 -14.60 -2.13 24.37
CA ASP A 208 -15.62 -2.17 23.32
C ASP A 208 -15.44 -1.05 22.28
N LYS A 209 -14.92 0.11 22.71
CA LYS A 209 -14.62 1.23 21.80
C LYS A 209 -13.36 0.97 20.98
N PHE A 210 -12.40 0.24 21.54
CA PHE A 210 -11.19 -0.15 20.82
C PHE A 210 -11.52 -0.98 19.58
N GLN A 211 -12.48 -1.90 19.68
CA GLN A 211 -12.92 -2.68 18.51
C GLN A 211 -13.49 -1.77 17.40
N LYS A 212 -14.28 -0.74 17.73
CA LYS A 212 -14.82 0.19 16.74
C LYS A 212 -13.73 0.99 16.03
N ILE A 213 -12.63 1.30 16.74
CA ILE A 213 -11.47 1.95 16.12
C ILE A 213 -10.83 1.01 15.11
N ASN A 214 -10.68 -0.28 15.46
CA ASN A 214 -10.15 -1.27 14.54
C ASN A 214 -11.03 -1.44 13.28
N ASP A 215 -12.36 -1.43 13.45
CA ASP A 215 -13.28 -1.48 12.31
C ASP A 215 -13.14 -0.25 11.41
N ALA A 216 -13.04 0.95 12.00
CA ALA A 216 -12.82 2.20 11.26
C ALA A 216 -11.45 2.26 10.55
N LEU A 217 -10.42 1.59 11.10
CA LEU A 217 -9.11 1.48 10.44
C LEU A 217 -9.18 0.62 9.18
N ASN A 218 -10.04 -0.41 9.16
CA ASN A 218 -10.26 -1.22 7.96
C ASN A 218 -11.01 -0.43 6.88
N GLU A 219 -11.91 0.49 7.26
CA GLU A 219 -12.58 1.39 6.31
C GLU A 219 -11.62 2.47 5.76
N TYR A 220 -10.58 2.84 6.51
CA TYR A 220 -9.62 3.85 6.10
C TYR A 220 -8.66 3.38 4.99
N VAL A 221 -8.39 2.07 4.89
CA VAL A 221 -7.45 1.51 3.91
C VAL A 221 -8.12 0.38 3.12
N GLU A 222 -8.39 0.64 1.84
CA GLU A 222 -8.92 -0.37 0.93
C GLU A 222 -7.85 -0.87 -0.03
N ILE A 223 -7.86 -2.19 -0.27
CA ILE A 223 -7.03 -2.84 -1.27
C ILE A 223 -7.90 -3.13 -2.48
N HIS A 224 -7.67 -2.42 -3.57
CA HIS A 224 -8.33 -2.69 -4.85
C HIS A 224 -7.43 -3.53 -5.75
N GLN A 225 -8.05 -4.46 -6.48
CA GLN A 225 -7.41 -5.14 -7.59
C GLN A 225 -7.37 -4.19 -8.79
N VAL A 226 -6.17 -3.95 -9.32
CA VAL A 226 -6.00 -3.15 -10.54
C VAL A 226 -6.39 -4.01 -11.75
N ASN A 227 -7.25 -3.48 -12.62
CA ASN A 227 -7.54 -4.11 -13.90
C ASN A 227 -6.41 -3.82 -14.90
N LEU A 228 -5.51 -4.78 -15.08
CA LEU A 228 -4.38 -4.66 -16.02
C LEU A 228 -4.79 -4.97 -17.48
N GLY A 229 -6.06 -5.29 -17.75
CA GLY A 229 -6.52 -5.66 -19.09
C GLY A 229 -6.39 -4.51 -20.10
N GLU A 230 -6.77 -3.29 -19.72
CA GLU A 230 -6.69 -2.11 -20.58
C GLU A 230 -5.23 -1.73 -20.89
N GLU A 231 -4.34 -1.91 -19.90
CA GLU A 231 -2.91 -1.62 -20.02
C GLU A 231 -2.21 -2.66 -20.92
N LEU A 232 -2.59 -3.95 -20.81
CA LEU A 232 -2.16 -5.00 -21.72
C LEU A 232 -2.58 -4.73 -23.16
N GLU A 233 -3.82 -4.32 -23.38
CA GLU A 233 -4.34 -4.01 -24.72
C GLU A 233 -3.58 -2.84 -25.35
N TYR A 234 -3.34 -1.77 -24.58
CA TYR A 234 -2.56 -0.61 -25.01
C TYR A 234 -1.14 -0.97 -25.44
N TYR A 235 -0.38 -1.68 -24.61
CA TYR A 235 1.00 -2.06 -24.92
C TYR A 235 1.09 -3.05 -26.09
N THR A 236 0.16 -4.00 -26.16
CA THR A 236 0.03 -4.92 -27.28
C THR A 236 -0.16 -4.16 -28.59
N GLN A 237 -1.00 -3.12 -28.58
CA GLN A 237 -1.25 -2.30 -29.76
C GLN A 237 -0.03 -1.47 -30.16
N GLN A 238 0.64 -0.82 -29.22
CA GLN A 238 1.87 -0.05 -29.49
C GLN A 238 2.98 -0.91 -30.12
N ILE A 239 3.26 -2.10 -29.57
CA ILE A 239 4.32 -2.98 -30.07
C ILE A 239 4.00 -3.42 -31.51
N ARG A 240 2.74 -3.78 -31.77
CA ARG A 240 2.28 -4.17 -33.13
C ARG A 240 2.34 -3.01 -34.11
N GLU A 241 2.00 -1.81 -33.69
CA GLU A 241 2.05 -0.60 -34.54
C GLU A 241 3.49 -0.17 -34.86
N ASN A 242 4.40 -0.24 -33.88
CA ASN A 242 5.82 0.07 -34.08
C ASN A 242 6.49 -0.88 -35.07
N LYS A 243 6.13 -2.17 -35.07
CA LYS A 243 6.64 -3.15 -36.04
C LYS A 243 6.05 -2.97 -37.44
N LYS A 244 4.78 -2.58 -37.55
CA LYS A 244 4.19 -2.18 -38.86
C LYS A 244 4.93 -0.97 -39.44
N ALA A 245 5.24 0.03 -38.62
CA ALA A 245 5.96 1.23 -39.06
C ALA A 245 7.40 0.90 -39.55
N THR A 246 8.12 0.01 -38.87
CA THR A 246 9.46 -0.43 -39.29
C THR A 246 9.45 -1.36 -40.51
N GLY A 247 8.43 -2.22 -40.64
CA GLY A 247 8.25 -3.07 -41.83
C GLY A 247 7.98 -2.26 -43.11
N ILE A 248 7.18 -1.19 -43.02
CA ILE A 248 6.90 -0.30 -44.16
C ILE A 248 8.15 0.48 -44.60
N GLN A 249 9.01 0.89 -43.66
CA GLN A 249 10.28 1.55 -43.98
C GLN A 249 11.28 0.62 -44.68
N GLN A 250 11.34 -0.67 -44.32
CA GLN A 250 12.19 -1.65 -45.03
C GLN A 250 11.71 -1.91 -46.46
N LEU A 251 10.39 -1.99 -46.69
CA LEU A 251 9.83 -2.18 -48.03
C LEU A 251 10.11 -0.97 -48.94
N GLN A 252 10.00 0.25 -48.41
CA GLN A 252 10.32 1.48 -49.17
C GLN A 252 11.81 1.62 -49.49
N GLN A 253 12.70 1.19 -48.59
CA GLN A 253 14.15 1.18 -48.90
C GLN A 253 14.50 0.16 -49.99
N GLN A 254 13.93 -1.05 -49.98
CA GLN A 254 14.18 -2.02 -51.05
C GLN A 254 13.69 -1.53 -52.43
N GLN A 255 12.53 -0.87 -52.49
CA GLN A 255 12.05 -0.27 -53.75
C GLN A 255 12.94 0.89 -54.23
N GLN A 256 13.51 1.69 -53.32
CA GLN A 256 14.49 2.72 -53.68
C GLN A 256 15.84 2.16 -54.16
N TYR A 257 16.27 1.00 -53.66
CA TYR A 257 17.49 0.35 -54.14
C TYR A 257 17.33 -0.27 -55.53
N GLN A 258 16.16 -0.84 -55.86
CA GLN A 258 15.88 -1.33 -57.22
C GLN A 258 15.75 -0.18 -58.23
N SER A 259 15.10 0.92 -57.86
CA SER A 259 15.00 2.09 -58.75
C SER A 259 16.33 2.85 -58.93
N LYS A 260 17.23 2.85 -57.93
CA LYS A 260 18.60 3.41 -58.08
C LYS A 260 19.55 2.56 -58.92
N GLN A 261 19.29 1.27 -59.14
CA GLN A 261 20.10 0.47 -60.08
C GLN A 261 19.69 0.67 -61.54
N ILE A 262 18.48 1.19 -61.81
CA ILE A 262 18.04 1.54 -63.17
C ILE A 262 18.65 2.88 -63.61
N THR A 263 18.98 3.79 -62.68
CA THR A 263 19.46 5.15 -63.00
C THR A 263 20.98 5.38 -62.80
N LYS A 264 21.77 4.35 -62.46
CA LYS A 264 23.23 4.47 -62.30
C LYS A 264 24.02 4.00 -63.54
N LYS A 265 23.64 4.50 -64.71
CA LYS A 265 24.51 4.48 -65.89
C LYS A 265 25.06 5.84 -66.29
N GLN A 266 24.69 6.93 -65.62
CA GLN A 266 25.31 8.24 -65.84
C GLN A 266 25.47 9.00 -64.53
N ASP A 267 26.63 9.66 -64.46
CA ASP A 267 27.04 10.76 -63.58
C ASP A 267 27.85 10.49 -62.30
N ILE A 268 28.81 11.40 -62.17
CA ILE A 268 30.10 11.39 -61.47
C ILE A 268 30.01 12.46 -60.36
N ASN A 269 30.21 12.06 -59.08
CA ASN A 269 30.57 12.88 -57.89
C ASN A 269 29.70 14.12 -57.50
N PRO A 270 29.87 14.75 -56.31
CA PRO A 270 30.02 14.34 -54.88
C PRO A 270 28.92 15.08 -54.03
N PRO A 271 29.04 15.52 -52.73
CA PRO A 271 29.91 15.22 -51.60
C PRO A 271 29.17 14.80 -50.29
N ILE A 272 29.96 14.64 -49.23
CA ILE A 272 29.69 14.09 -47.90
C ILE A 272 29.19 15.17 -46.92
N THR A 273 28.07 14.91 -46.23
CA THR A 273 27.77 15.50 -44.91
C THR A 273 26.76 14.63 -44.16
N GLN A 274 27.13 14.10 -42.99
CA GLN A 274 26.21 13.47 -42.04
C GLN A 274 26.37 14.12 -40.66
N THR A 275 25.32 14.79 -40.23
CA THR A 275 25.04 15.15 -38.83
C THR A 275 23.90 14.24 -38.35
N LEU A 276 24.12 13.52 -37.24
CA LEU A 276 23.08 12.76 -36.53
C LEU A 276 22.39 13.66 -35.50
N PRO A 277 21.05 13.63 -35.38
CA PRO A 277 20.37 14.06 -34.17
C PRO A 277 20.04 12.85 -33.28
N GLN A 278 20.47 12.91 -32.01
CA GLN A 278 20.00 12.02 -30.95
C GLN A 278 18.65 12.53 -30.43
N SER A 279 17.56 11.80 -30.69
CA SER A 279 16.27 12.03 -30.04
C SER A 279 16.23 11.31 -28.69
N LYS A 280 16.33 12.07 -27.58
CA LYS A 280 15.94 11.60 -26.25
C LYS A 280 14.41 11.67 -26.14
N LEU A 281 13.74 10.53 -26.10
CA LEU A 281 12.34 10.44 -25.66
C LEU A 281 12.32 10.52 -24.13
N ILE A 282 11.66 11.56 -23.61
CA ILE A 282 11.35 11.73 -22.19
C ILE A 282 9.94 11.15 -22.00
N TYR A 283 9.81 10.11 -21.19
CA TYR A 283 8.53 9.53 -20.79
C TYR A 283 8.00 10.26 -19.54
N GLN A 284 6.75 10.76 -19.61
CA GLN A 284 5.99 11.25 -18.47
C GLN A 284 4.90 10.24 -18.12
N SER A 285 4.85 9.86 -16.84
CA SER A 285 3.85 8.96 -16.28
C SER A 285 2.50 9.67 -16.15
N ILE A 286 1.42 9.01 -16.55
CA ILE A 286 0.03 9.48 -16.42
C ILE A 286 -0.48 9.53 -14.97
N TYR A 287 0.30 9.01 -14.00
CA TYR A 287 -0.07 8.98 -12.59
C TYR A 287 0.43 10.19 -11.78
N ASP A 288 1.19 11.11 -12.39
CA ASP A 288 1.63 12.35 -11.74
C ASP A 288 0.54 13.43 -11.84
N THR A 289 -0.57 13.24 -11.12
CA THR A 289 -1.55 14.32 -10.90
C THR A 289 -1.17 15.10 -9.65
N PRO A 290 -1.00 16.44 -9.69
CA PRO A 290 -0.67 17.21 -8.50
C PRO A 290 -1.87 17.24 -7.54
N HIS A 291 -1.68 16.69 -6.34
CA HIS A 291 -2.67 16.75 -5.27
C HIS A 291 -2.85 18.19 -4.76
N ASN A 292 -4.03 18.74 -5.03
CA ASN A 292 -4.54 19.94 -4.36
C ASN A 292 -4.80 19.63 -2.88
N GLN A 293 -4.16 20.39 -1.99
CA GLN A 293 -4.39 20.37 -0.56
C GLN A 293 -5.77 20.96 -0.24
N LEU A 294 -6.71 20.12 0.19
CA LEU A 294 -7.97 20.56 0.79
C LEU A 294 -7.78 20.68 2.31
N ASN A 295 -7.79 21.93 2.77
CA ASN A 295 -7.89 22.31 4.17
C ASN A 295 -9.29 21.97 4.68
N ILE A 296 -9.41 21.02 5.61
CA ILE A 296 -10.67 20.74 6.31
C ILE A 296 -10.53 21.20 7.76
N HIS A 297 -11.08 22.38 8.03
CA HIS A 297 -11.47 22.83 9.36
C HIS A 297 -12.77 22.11 9.72
N SER A 298 -12.82 21.37 10.84
CA SER A 298 -14.10 20.92 11.38
C SER A 298 -14.22 21.27 12.87
N SER A 299 -15.18 22.15 13.14
CA SER A 299 -15.76 22.44 14.44
C SER A 299 -16.82 21.39 14.75
N LEU A 300 -16.75 20.74 15.91
CA LEU A 300 -17.85 19.94 16.43
C LEU A 300 -18.27 20.42 17.82
N GLN A 301 -19.44 21.06 17.84
CA GLN A 301 -20.27 21.29 19.01
C GLN A 301 -21.21 20.08 19.24
N GLN A 302 -21.29 19.69 20.51
CA GLN A 302 -22.43 19.14 21.26
C GLN A 302 -23.36 18.09 20.63
N SER A 303 -23.49 16.96 21.34
CA SER A 303 -24.79 16.30 21.56
C SER A 303 -24.76 15.48 22.87
N ARG A 304 -25.56 15.91 23.85
CA ARG A 304 -25.94 15.16 25.06
C ARG A 304 -27.05 14.17 24.70
N ALA A 305 -26.97 12.92 25.17
CA ALA A 305 -28.16 12.11 25.48
C ALA A 305 -27.86 10.99 26.49
N GLY A 306 -28.67 10.98 27.55
CA GLY A 306 -28.87 10.03 28.64
C GLY A 306 -28.14 8.70 28.67
N ALA A 307 -27.35 8.50 29.73
CA ALA A 307 -27.01 7.17 30.25
C ALA A 307 -27.45 7.07 31.73
N SER A 308 -28.22 6.01 31.98
CA SER A 308 -28.95 5.60 33.19
C SER A 308 -28.26 5.85 34.56
N SER A 309 -28.96 6.59 35.42
CA SER A 309 -28.66 6.86 36.84
C SER A 309 -28.45 5.62 37.72
N LYS A 310 -28.89 4.43 37.30
CA LYS A 310 -28.86 3.22 38.12
C LYS A 310 -27.45 2.59 38.28
N SER A 311 -26.54 2.88 37.35
CA SER A 311 -25.16 2.35 37.38
C SER A 311 -24.29 3.04 38.44
N TYR A 312 -24.54 4.32 38.70
CA TYR A 312 -23.73 5.13 39.61
C TYR A 312 -24.03 4.83 41.08
N GLU A 313 -25.32 4.71 41.46
CA GLU A 313 -25.71 4.34 42.83
C GLU A 313 -25.16 2.98 43.24
N THR A 314 -25.17 2.00 42.35
CA THR A 314 -24.66 0.65 42.64
C THR A 314 -23.14 0.64 42.90
N ARG A 315 -22.37 1.49 42.19
CA ARG A 315 -20.92 1.63 42.42
C ARG A 315 -20.60 2.43 43.68
N LEU A 316 -21.39 3.46 44.01
CA LEU A 316 -21.21 4.22 45.24
C LEU A 316 -21.45 3.35 46.47
N GLN A 317 -22.46 2.47 46.41
CA GLN A 317 -22.80 1.55 47.50
C GLN A 317 -21.72 0.48 47.70
N GLN A 318 -21.16 -0.08 46.62
CA GLN A 318 -20.03 -1.03 46.68
C GLN A 318 -18.74 -0.39 47.22
N ASN A 319 -18.46 0.87 46.89
CA ASN A 319 -17.29 1.57 47.43
C ASN A 319 -17.46 1.91 48.92
N ASN A 320 -18.67 2.27 49.35
CA ASN A 320 -18.97 2.48 50.77
C ASN A 320 -18.87 1.19 51.61
N GLU A 321 -19.26 0.03 51.06
CA GLU A 321 -19.06 -1.26 51.75
C GLU A 321 -17.58 -1.63 51.88
N LYS A 322 -16.77 -1.37 50.85
CA LYS A 322 -15.32 -1.59 50.91
C LYS A 322 -14.62 -0.68 51.92
N LEU A 323 -15.05 0.58 52.03
CA LEU A 323 -14.51 1.50 53.03
C LEU A 323 -14.89 1.08 54.46
N LYS A 324 -16.10 0.56 54.67
CA LYS A 324 -16.50 -0.02 55.97
C LYS A 324 -15.69 -1.26 56.36
N GLN A 325 -15.20 -2.04 55.40
CA GLN A 325 -14.32 -3.18 55.68
C GLN A 325 -12.88 -2.78 56.02
N PHE A 326 -12.44 -1.59 55.59
CA PHE A 326 -11.09 -1.09 55.85
C PHE A 326 -10.97 -0.27 57.13
N TYR A 327 -12.07 0.34 57.58
CA TYR A 327 -12.09 1.26 58.72
C TYR A 327 -13.06 0.85 59.85
N GLY A 328 -13.61 -0.37 59.77
CA GLY A 328 -14.47 -0.98 60.80
C GLY A 328 -13.70 -1.92 61.70
#